data_AF-A0A7V5K750-F1
#
_entry.id   AF-A0A7V5K750-F1
#
_cell.length_a   1.000
_cell.length_b   1.000
_cell.length_c   1.000
_cell.angle_alpha   90.00
_cell.angle_beta   90.00
_cell.angle_gamma   90.00
#
_symmetry.space_group_name_H-M   'P 1'
#
loop_
_entity.id
_entity.type
_entity.pdbx_description
1 polymer ?
#
loop_
_entity_poly.entity_id
_entity_poly.type
_entity_poly.pdbx_seq_one_letter_code
_entity_poly.pdbx_strand_id
1 'polypeptide(L)'
;MREGIEVAPGVVFKARVRLHRVLKANSWLEFTLREGRYREVRRMCEAVGNPVLSLKRTRFGPLSIKGLPPGAYRQLTQAELEVLYRTVRRAGQQPGIDGREGSGDPHGPAKKRRARTSGRGQRAGRRAKPQRPS
;
A
#
# COMPACT_ATOMS: atom_id res chain seq x y z
N MET A 1 14.46 -10.93 -8.55
CA MET A 1 13.16 -10.25 -8.73
C MET A 1 12.57 -9.80 -7.38
N ARG A 2 13.27 -9.00 -6.56
CA ARG A 2 12.67 -8.39 -5.35
C ARG A 2 12.66 -6.87 -5.43
N GLU A 3 13.67 -6.28 -6.05
CA GLU A 3 13.80 -4.84 -6.34
C GLU A 3 12.83 -4.41 -7.46
N GLY A 4 12.66 -5.27 -8.48
CA GLY A 4 11.78 -5.08 -9.63
C GLY A 4 12.28 -5.87 -10.85
N ILE A 5 11.63 -5.68 -11.99
CA ILE A 5 12.13 -6.04 -13.33
C ILE A 5 11.63 -4.96 -14.29
N GLU A 6 12.51 -4.36 -15.07
CA GLU A 6 12.11 -3.56 -16.24
C GLU A 6 11.77 -4.49 -17.41
N VAL A 7 10.59 -4.31 -18.00
CA VAL A 7 10.06 -5.15 -19.09
C VAL A 7 10.06 -4.42 -20.43
N ALA A 8 9.93 -3.10 -20.38
CA ALA A 8 9.98 -2.16 -21.48
C ALA A 8 10.45 -0.82 -20.91
N PRO A 9 10.97 0.13 -21.71
CA PRO A 9 11.52 1.38 -21.20
C PRO A 9 10.57 2.11 -20.24
N GLY A 10 11.02 2.31 -18.99
CA GLY A 10 10.25 2.95 -17.91
C GLY A 10 9.14 2.07 -17.28
N VAL A 11 8.99 0.81 -17.70
CA VAL A 11 7.95 -0.11 -17.21
C VAL A 11 8.55 -1.18 -16.30
N VAL A 12 8.65 -0.83 -15.01
CA VAL A 12 9.08 -1.74 -13.94
C VAL A 12 7.88 -2.43 -13.30
N PHE A 13 7.93 -3.76 -13.13
CA PHE A 13 6.99 -4.53 -12.32
C PHE A 13 7.63 -5.05 -11.03
N LYS A 14 6.87 -5.12 -9.94
CA LYS A 14 7.35 -5.52 -8.60
C LYS A 14 6.44 -6.60 -7.99
N ALA A 15 6.94 -7.83 -7.93
CA ALA A 15 6.26 -8.97 -7.32
C ALA A 15 7.14 -9.64 -6.26
N ARG A 16 6.53 -10.17 -5.19
CA ARG A 16 7.24 -11.06 -4.26
C ARG A 16 7.21 -12.47 -4.84
N VAL A 17 8.38 -12.98 -5.23
CA VAL A 17 8.53 -14.32 -5.81
C VAL A 17 9.12 -15.30 -4.80
N ARG A 18 8.58 -16.52 -4.74
CA ARG A 18 9.15 -17.67 -4.01
C ARG A 18 9.28 -18.87 -4.96
N LEU A 19 10.33 -19.65 -4.78
CA LEU A 19 10.43 -20.98 -5.38
C LEU A 19 9.46 -21.92 -4.64
N HIS A 20 8.58 -22.59 -5.37
CA HIS A 20 7.58 -23.50 -4.80
C HIS A 20 7.95 -24.98 -5.05
N ARG A 21 8.48 -25.31 -6.24
CA ARG A 21 8.99 -26.65 -6.58
C ARG A 21 9.97 -26.59 -7.73
N VAL A 22 11.06 -27.36 -7.67
CA VAL A 22 11.92 -27.65 -8.83
C VAL A 22 11.57 -29.02 -9.39
N LEU A 23 11.59 -29.16 -10.71
CA LEU A 23 11.46 -30.42 -11.45
C LEU A 23 12.59 -30.50 -12.48
N LYS A 24 12.83 -31.67 -13.10
CA LYS A 24 13.99 -31.89 -13.99
C LYS A 24 14.08 -30.95 -15.19
N ALA A 25 12.95 -30.39 -15.67
CA ALA A 25 12.89 -29.57 -16.89
C ALA A 25 12.14 -28.23 -16.71
N ASN A 26 11.58 -27.95 -15.53
CA ASN A 26 10.86 -26.71 -15.23
C ASN A 26 10.76 -26.47 -13.72
N SER A 27 10.31 -25.29 -13.31
CA SER A 27 10.09 -24.94 -11.90
C SER A 27 8.76 -24.24 -11.69
N TRP A 28 8.12 -24.52 -10.55
CA TRP A 28 6.95 -23.81 -10.07
C TRP A 28 7.38 -22.66 -9.18
N LEU A 29 6.92 -21.46 -9.51
CA LEU A 29 7.15 -20.22 -8.77
C LEU A 29 5.83 -19.70 -8.21
N GLU A 30 5.83 -19.30 -6.94
CA GLU A 30 4.71 -18.60 -6.31
C GLU A 30 4.96 -17.09 -6.41
N PHE A 31 4.09 -16.38 -7.14
CA PHE A 31 4.10 -14.93 -7.26
C PHE A 31 3.01 -14.31 -6.38
N THR A 32 3.38 -13.34 -5.55
CA THR A 32 2.45 -12.45 -4.85
C THR A 32 2.61 -11.02 -5.39
N LEU A 33 1.56 -10.53 -6.04
CA LEU A 33 1.48 -9.18 -6.61
C LEU A 33 0.56 -8.31 -5.74
N ARG A 34 0.70 -6.97 -5.85
CA ARG A 34 -0.27 -6.00 -5.32
C ARG A 34 -1.15 -5.42 -6.44
N GLU A 35 -0.56 -5.15 -7.60
CA GLU A 35 -1.26 -4.83 -8.83
C GLU A 35 -1.58 -6.09 -9.65
N GLY A 36 -2.16 -5.91 -10.84
CA GLY A 36 -2.55 -6.98 -11.75
C GLY A 36 -2.59 -6.49 -13.19
N ARG A 37 -1.49 -5.93 -13.66
CA ARG A 37 -1.39 -5.32 -15.00
C ARG A 37 -1.45 -6.40 -16.09
N TYR A 38 -1.81 -5.99 -17.31
CA TYR A 38 -1.99 -6.93 -18.42
C TYR A 38 -0.74 -7.79 -18.64
N ARG A 39 -0.91 -9.13 -18.63
CA ARG A 39 0.16 -10.13 -18.77
C ARG A 39 1.37 -9.97 -17.83
N GLU A 40 1.27 -9.24 -16.72
CA GLU A 40 2.40 -8.83 -15.86
C GLU A 40 3.37 -9.98 -15.53
N VAL A 41 2.90 -11.06 -14.90
CA VAL A 41 3.72 -12.23 -14.55
C VAL A 41 4.37 -12.88 -15.78
N ARG A 42 3.66 -12.95 -16.91
CA ARG A 42 4.22 -13.50 -18.16
C ARG A 42 5.37 -12.63 -18.64
N ARG A 43 5.16 -11.31 -18.71
CA ARG A 43 6.17 -10.34 -19.14
C ARG A 43 7.39 -10.27 -18.22
N MET A 44 7.19 -10.34 -16.90
CA MET A 44 8.28 -10.45 -15.91
C MET A 44 9.18 -11.66 -16.14
N CYS A 45 8.60 -12.80 -16.54
CA CYS A 45 9.32 -14.04 -16.77
C CYS A 45 9.93 -14.12 -18.19
N GLU A 46 9.22 -13.58 -19.19
CA GLU A 46 9.70 -13.37 -20.56
C GLU A 46 10.97 -12.49 -20.56
N ALA A 47 10.99 -11.39 -19.79
CA ALA A 47 12.13 -10.48 -19.65
C ALA A 47 13.38 -11.05 -18.96
N VAL A 48 13.27 -12.23 -18.31
CA VAL A 48 14.43 -12.97 -17.77
C VAL A 48 14.70 -14.28 -18.52
N GLY A 49 14.16 -14.44 -19.74
CA GLY A 49 14.38 -15.63 -20.58
C GLY A 49 13.73 -16.92 -20.08
N ASN A 50 12.76 -16.85 -19.16
CA ASN A 50 12.11 -18.01 -18.54
C ASN A 50 10.60 -18.04 -18.87
N PRO A 51 10.18 -18.46 -20.08
CA PRO A 51 8.80 -18.34 -20.53
C PRO A 51 7.79 -19.16 -19.70
N VAL A 52 6.61 -18.57 -19.45
CA VAL A 52 5.60 -19.15 -18.55
C VAL A 52 4.75 -20.22 -19.25
N LEU A 53 5.08 -21.49 -19.01
CA LEU A 53 4.35 -22.65 -19.52
C LEU A 53 2.90 -22.72 -18.98
N SER A 54 2.70 -22.47 -17.68
CA SER A 54 1.39 -22.51 -17.03
C SER A 54 1.28 -21.45 -15.93
N LEU A 55 0.08 -20.89 -15.75
CA LEU A 55 -0.20 -19.83 -14.78
C LEU A 55 -1.59 -20.02 -14.18
N LYS A 56 -1.68 -20.19 -12.86
CA LYS A 56 -2.94 -20.38 -12.12
C LYS A 56 -2.97 -19.49 -10.88
N ARG A 57 -3.99 -18.64 -10.74
CA ARG A 57 -4.22 -17.83 -9.53
C ARG A 57 -4.83 -18.72 -8.44
N THR A 58 -4.06 -19.05 -7.41
CA THR A 58 -4.44 -19.96 -6.30
C THR A 58 -5.05 -19.24 -5.09
N ARG A 59 -4.85 -17.93 -4.99
CA ARG A 59 -5.25 -17.05 -3.89
C ARG A 59 -5.61 -15.67 -4.43
N PHE A 60 -6.55 -14.99 -3.78
CA PHE A 60 -6.86 -13.58 -3.99
C PHE A 60 -7.15 -12.92 -2.63
N GLY A 61 -6.25 -12.06 -2.17
CA GLY A 61 -6.27 -11.56 -0.79
C GLY A 61 -6.31 -12.72 0.22
N PRO A 62 -7.28 -12.75 1.16
CA PRO A 62 -7.42 -13.86 2.10
C PRO A 62 -7.99 -15.15 1.48
N LEU A 63 -8.74 -15.04 0.37
CA LEU A 63 -9.50 -16.13 -0.24
C LEU A 63 -8.59 -17.09 -1.02
N SER A 64 -8.89 -18.39 -1.00
CA SER A 64 -8.15 -19.41 -1.76
C SER A 64 -9.08 -20.42 -2.43
N ILE A 65 -8.66 -20.92 -3.59
CA ILE A 65 -9.40 -21.91 -4.39
C ILE A 65 -9.26 -23.36 -3.87
N LYS A 66 -8.67 -23.57 -2.68
CA LYS A 66 -8.47 -24.92 -2.13
C LYS A 66 -9.83 -25.62 -1.95
N GLY A 67 -9.98 -26.80 -2.56
CA GLY A 67 -11.22 -27.58 -2.52
C GLY A 67 -12.25 -27.22 -3.61
N LEU A 68 -11.97 -26.25 -4.49
CA LEU A 68 -12.88 -25.89 -5.59
C LEU A 68 -12.43 -26.59 -6.90
N PRO A 69 -13.30 -27.40 -7.55
CA PRO A 69 -13.01 -28.00 -8.86
C PRO A 69 -12.82 -26.96 -9.98
N PRO A 70 -12.15 -27.31 -11.09
CA PRO A 70 -12.13 -26.47 -12.30
C PRO A 70 -13.55 -26.18 -12.79
N GLY A 71 -13.82 -24.94 -13.23
CA GLY A 71 -15.13 -24.50 -13.73
C GLY A 71 -16.21 -24.28 -12.65
N ALA A 72 -16.06 -24.85 -11.45
CA ALA A 72 -17.01 -24.68 -10.36
C ALA A 72 -16.91 -23.30 -9.69
N TYR A 73 -18.02 -22.86 -9.10
CA TYR A 73 -18.09 -21.74 -8.17
C TYR A 73 -18.76 -22.17 -6.86
N ARG A 74 -18.63 -21.36 -5.80
CA ARG A 74 -19.39 -21.50 -4.55
C ARG A 74 -19.61 -20.13 -3.92
N GLN A 75 -20.57 -20.05 -3.00
CA GLN A 75 -20.65 -18.90 -2.10
C GLN A 75 -19.47 -18.87 -1.12
N LEU A 76 -19.13 -17.66 -0.66
CA LEU A 76 -18.17 -17.47 0.41
C LEU A 76 -18.81 -17.79 1.76
N THR A 77 -18.04 -18.38 2.67
CA THR A 77 -18.50 -18.59 4.05
C THR A 77 -18.50 -17.27 4.82
N GLN A 78 -19.30 -17.17 5.88
CA GLN A 78 -19.38 -15.98 6.74
C GLN A 78 -17.98 -15.56 7.28
N ALA A 79 -17.17 -16.53 7.70
CA ALA A 79 -15.80 -16.28 8.15
C ALA A 79 -14.88 -15.73 7.03
N GLU A 80 -15.05 -16.19 5.79
CA GLU A 80 -14.30 -15.65 4.65
C GLU A 80 -14.72 -14.21 4.31
N LEU A 81 -16.02 -13.90 4.37
CA LEU A 81 -16.56 -12.55 4.18
C LEU A 81 -16.03 -11.59 5.24
N GLU A 82 -16.07 -11.97 6.52
CA GLU A 82 -15.55 -11.15 7.62
C GLU A 82 -14.05 -10.85 7.49
N VAL A 83 -13.25 -11.84 7.12
CA VAL A 83 -11.81 -11.64 6.89
C VAL A 83 -11.59 -10.77 5.66
N LEU A 84 -12.36 -10.95 4.57
CA LEU A 84 -12.28 -10.10 3.37
C LEU A 84 -12.59 -8.63 3.68
N TYR A 85 -13.72 -8.33 4.31
CA TYR A 85 -14.09 -6.96 4.69
C TYR A 85 -13.07 -6.34 5.68
N ARG A 86 -12.56 -7.13 6.62
CA ARG A 86 -11.49 -6.71 7.56
C ARG A 86 -10.19 -6.38 6.83
N THR A 87 -9.82 -7.14 5.79
CA THR A 87 -8.64 -6.87 4.96
C THR A 87 -8.82 -5.59 4.13
N VAL A 88 -9.97 -5.41 3.48
CA VAL A 88 -10.26 -4.20 2.66
C VAL A 88 -10.28 -2.94 3.52
N ARG A 89 -10.95 -2.96 4.67
CA ARG A 89 -10.98 -1.82 5.62
C ARG A 89 -9.56 -1.43 6.09
N ARG A 90 -8.67 -2.40 6.34
CA ARG A 90 -7.27 -2.14 6.71
C ARG A 90 -6.45 -1.60 5.53
N ALA A 91 -6.67 -2.07 4.31
CA ALA A 91 -5.97 -1.58 3.13
C ALA A 91 -6.29 -0.08 2.88
N GLY A 92 -7.56 0.32 3.04
CA GLY A 92 -7.98 1.72 2.95
C GLY A 92 -7.53 2.63 4.10
N GLN A 93 -6.82 2.09 5.11
CA GLN A 93 -6.27 2.84 6.25
C GLN A 93 -4.74 2.90 6.26
N GLN A 94 -4.06 2.30 5.28
CA GLN A 94 -2.61 2.47 5.12
C GLN A 94 -2.31 3.71 4.27
N PRO A 95 -1.60 4.73 4.79
CA PRO A 95 -1.03 5.76 3.93
C PRO A 95 -0.02 5.09 2.98
N GLY A 96 -0.09 5.46 1.69
CA GLY A 96 0.77 4.88 0.66
C GLY A 96 2.24 5.14 0.95
N ILE A 97 3.05 4.07 0.95
CA ILE A 97 4.50 4.13 1.18
C ILE A 97 5.29 4.31 -0.14
N ASP A 98 4.68 4.99 -1.11
CA ASP A 98 5.16 5.12 -2.48
C ASP A 98 5.07 6.60 -2.90
N GLY A 99 6.19 7.20 -3.32
CA GLY A 99 6.19 8.48 -4.05
C GLY A 99 6.32 9.78 -3.24
N ARG A 100 7.28 9.89 -2.31
CA ARG A 100 7.71 11.21 -1.79
C ARG A 100 9.22 11.37 -1.62
N GLU A 101 9.95 11.21 -2.72
CA GLU A 101 11.25 11.86 -2.90
C GLU A 101 11.04 13.38 -3.08
N GLY A 102 10.72 14.05 -1.97
CA GLY A 102 10.79 15.50 -1.88
C GLY A 102 12.23 15.90 -1.57
N SER A 103 12.95 16.42 -2.56
CA SER A 103 14.25 17.06 -2.37
C SER A 103 14.16 18.13 -1.28
N GLY A 104 15.05 18.06 -0.29
CA GLY A 104 15.02 18.98 0.85
C GLY A 104 15.53 20.36 0.49
N ASP A 105 14.62 21.33 0.37
CA ASP A 105 14.96 22.76 0.36
C ASP A 105 15.07 23.27 1.82
N PRO A 106 16.26 23.65 2.32
CA PRO A 106 16.45 23.95 3.74
C PRO A 106 16.03 25.38 4.14
N HIS A 107 15.53 26.21 3.22
CA HIS A 107 15.42 27.66 3.41
C HIS A 107 14.07 28.15 3.98
N GLY A 108 13.68 27.61 5.14
CA GLY A 108 12.60 28.17 5.97
C GLY A 108 13.10 29.36 6.83
N PRO A 109 12.34 30.47 6.96
CA PRO A 109 12.85 31.71 7.58
C PRO A 109 13.11 31.58 9.09
N ALA A 110 14.24 32.14 9.54
CA ALA A 110 14.74 31.99 10.91
C ALA A 110 13.88 32.74 11.96
N LYS A 111 13.31 31.98 12.93
CA LYS A 111 12.63 32.55 14.11
C LYS A 111 13.63 33.19 15.08
N LYS A 112 13.93 34.48 14.91
CA LYS A 112 14.57 35.29 15.95
C LYS A 112 13.63 35.43 17.16
N ARG A 113 14.12 35.08 18.36
CA ARG A 113 13.51 35.35 19.68
C ARG A 113 14.37 36.38 20.42
N ARG A 114 13.79 36.98 21.48
CA ARG A 114 14.35 38.03 22.39
C ARG A 114 14.18 39.47 21.86
N ALA A 115 13.92 40.49 22.69
CA ALA A 115 13.53 40.48 24.12
C ALA A 115 12.86 41.81 24.55
N ARG A 116 12.44 41.86 25.82
CA ARG A 116 12.05 43.03 26.66
C ARG A 116 12.90 44.29 26.37
N THR A 117 12.46 45.53 26.61
CA THR A 117 11.34 46.08 27.43
C THR A 117 10.38 46.92 26.52
N SER A 118 9.59 47.95 26.88
CA SER A 118 9.25 48.69 28.13
C SER A 118 7.87 49.38 28.02
N GLY A 119 7.40 50.02 29.11
CA GLY A 119 6.72 51.33 29.00
C GLY A 119 5.19 51.45 29.14
N ARG A 120 4.74 51.86 30.35
CA ARG A 120 3.80 52.98 30.60
C ARG A 120 2.42 53.03 29.88
N GLY A 121 1.32 52.81 30.63
CA GLY A 121 0.02 53.46 30.33
C GLY A 121 -1.28 52.76 30.77
N GLN A 122 -1.82 53.12 31.95
CA GLN A 122 -3.22 53.50 32.29
C GLN A 122 -4.46 52.80 31.63
N ARG A 123 -5.67 52.71 32.23
CA ARG A 123 -6.20 52.72 33.63
C ARG A 123 -7.74 52.47 33.58
N ALA A 124 -8.32 51.85 34.62
CA ALA A 124 -9.77 51.83 34.97
C ALA A 124 -10.78 51.02 34.09
N GLY A 125 -11.97 50.72 34.65
CA GLY A 125 -13.13 50.08 33.98
C GLY A 125 -13.45 48.63 34.42
N ARG A 126 -13.68 48.30 35.71
CA ARG A 126 -15.00 48.23 36.39
C ARG A 126 -16.08 47.30 35.79
N ARG A 127 -16.40 46.21 36.52
CA ARG A 127 -17.69 45.42 36.57
C ARG A 127 -18.18 44.74 35.27
N ALA A 128 -18.95 43.64 35.28
CA ALA A 128 -19.26 42.61 36.30
C ALA A 128 -19.74 41.30 35.63
N LYS A 129 -19.78 40.19 36.38
CA LYS A 129 -20.47 38.92 36.01
C LYS A 129 -21.94 38.95 36.51
N PRO A 130 -22.75 37.90 36.29
CA PRO A 130 -23.19 37.28 35.02
C PRO A 130 -24.74 37.16 34.98
N GLN A 131 -25.36 36.54 33.95
CA GLN A 131 -26.38 35.49 34.13
C GLN A 131 -26.88 34.84 32.81
N ARG A 132 -27.50 33.67 33.00
CA ARG A 132 -28.33 32.83 32.12
C ARG A 132 -29.59 32.50 32.98
N PRO A 133 -30.69 31.90 32.49
CA PRO A 133 -31.01 31.49 31.12
C PRO A 133 -32.44 31.93 30.67
N SER A 134 -32.82 31.56 29.44
CA SER A 134 -33.98 30.70 29.16
C SER A 134 -33.75 30.04 27.79
#